data_AF-A0AAD9DLL5-F1
#
_entry.id   AF-A0AAD9DLL5-F1
#
_cell.length_a   1.000
_cell.length_b   1.000
_cell.length_c   1.000
_cell.angle_alpha   90.00
_cell.angle_beta   90.00
_cell.angle_gamma   90.00
#
_symmetry.space_group_name_H-M   'P 1'
#
loop_
_entity.id
_entity.type
_entity.pdbx_description
1 polymer ?
#
loop_
_entity_poly.entity_id
_entity_poly.type
_entity_poly.pdbx_seq_one_letter_code
_entity_poly.pdbx_strand_id
1 'polypeptide(L)'
;MDSASGRPASSMSKPALESSLHRSSQLGREVLERARRRSARWSNPSDGGRKHCEIQEDPAVHARLDRAFTKIVACMAETTIQCKMFHSRDTGPEPSEREQTHVCRFHSQQLVRMSSRPQAGAVPTKHVRFTGVSEPEDFLIEVSPGTYAITAASQDAGPQTKVVRINAGESTRLTFNL
;
A
#
# COMPACT_ATOMS: atom_id res chain seq x y z
N MET A 1 -39.02 16.17 -29.30
CA MET A 1 -39.64 15.01 -28.65
C MET A 1 -39.43 13.84 -29.59
N ASP A 2 -38.20 13.35 -29.63
CA ASP A 2 -37.65 12.23 -28.83
C ASP A 2 -37.79 10.90 -29.59
N SER A 3 -36.75 10.62 -30.40
CA SER A 3 -36.54 9.34 -31.06
C SER A 3 -35.75 8.43 -30.12
N ALA A 4 -36.44 7.58 -29.37
CA ALA A 4 -35.82 6.57 -28.54
C ALA A 4 -35.41 5.34 -29.39
N SER A 5 -34.16 5.29 -29.81
CA SER A 5 -33.53 4.11 -30.40
C SER A 5 -33.12 3.14 -29.28
N GLY A 6 -34.00 2.17 -28.99
CA GLY A 6 -33.71 1.07 -28.07
C GLY A 6 -32.79 0.04 -28.74
N ARG A 7 -31.59 -0.15 -28.19
CA ARG A 7 -30.68 -1.22 -28.60
C ARG A 7 -31.25 -2.58 -28.14
N PRO A 8 -31.31 -3.62 -28.99
CA PRO A 8 -31.69 -4.94 -28.53
C PRO A 8 -30.56 -5.55 -27.68
N ALA A 9 -30.91 -6.03 -26.48
CA ALA A 9 -30.04 -6.86 -25.68
C ALA A 9 -29.76 -8.16 -26.45
N SER A 10 -28.49 -8.38 -26.81
CA SER A 10 -28.07 -9.51 -27.61
C SER A 10 -28.18 -10.79 -26.78
N SER A 11 -29.30 -11.53 -26.92
CA SER A 11 -29.46 -12.85 -26.33
C SER A 11 -28.50 -13.82 -27.03
N MET A 12 -27.52 -14.35 -26.31
CA MET A 12 -26.62 -15.37 -26.85
C MET A 12 -27.44 -16.57 -27.33
N SER A 13 -27.24 -16.96 -28.59
CA SER A 13 -27.89 -18.14 -29.14
C SER A 13 -27.42 -19.39 -28.40
N LYS A 14 -28.32 -20.37 -28.21
CA LYS A 14 -28.02 -21.67 -27.58
C LYS A 14 -26.67 -22.30 -28.02
N PRO A 15 -26.32 -22.36 -29.32
CA PRO A 15 -25.03 -22.90 -29.75
C PRO A 15 -23.82 -22.05 -29.35
N ALA A 16 -23.99 -20.73 -29.19
CA ALA A 16 -22.92 -19.83 -28.73
C ALA A 16 -22.63 -20.03 -27.24
N LEU A 17 -23.67 -20.24 -26.43
CA LEU A 17 -23.55 -20.59 -25.02
C LEU A 17 -22.84 -21.95 -24.84
N GLU A 18 -23.26 -22.96 -25.59
CA GLU A 18 -22.67 -24.30 -25.55
C GLU A 18 -21.20 -24.31 -25.97
N SER A 19 -20.86 -23.58 -27.04
CA SER A 19 -19.48 -23.38 -27.47
C SER A 19 -18.63 -22.69 -26.41
N SER A 20 -19.21 -21.71 -25.69
CA SER A 20 -18.52 -21.03 -24.59
C SER A 20 -18.25 -21.97 -23.43
N LEU A 21 -19.26 -22.74 -23.00
CA LEU A 21 -19.13 -23.71 -21.91
C LEU A 21 -18.09 -24.79 -22.24
N HIS A 22 -18.09 -25.29 -23.47
CA HIS A 22 -17.12 -26.28 -23.93
C HIS A 22 -15.68 -25.74 -23.90
N ARG A 23 -15.46 -24.50 -24.37
CA ARG A 23 -14.13 -23.86 -24.28
C ARG A 23 -13.70 -23.65 -22.83
N SER A 24 -14.60 -23.19 -21.96
CA SER A 24 -14.32 -23.00 -20.54
C SER A 24 -13.97 -24.33 -19.84
N SER A 25 -14.65 -25.43 -20.16
CA SER A 25 -14.35 -26.74 -19.56
C SER A 25 -12.98 -27.27 -20.00
N GLN A 26 -12.63 -27.10 -21.28
CA GLN A 26 -11.32 -27.49 -21.82
C GLN A 26 -10.19 -26.71 -21.15
N LEU A 27 -10.31 -25.38 -21.07
CA LEU A 27 -9.34 -24.53 -20.38
C LEU A 27 -9.22 -24.89 -18.89
N GLY A 28 -10.35 -25.13 -18.21
CA GLY A 28 -10.36 -25.58 -16.82
C GLY A 28 -9.57 -26.87 -16.61
N ARG A 29 -9.73 -27.85 -17.52
CA ARG A 29 -8.99 -29.12 -17.48
C ARG A 29 -7.49 -28.92 -17.69
N GLU A 30 -7.10 -28.06 -18.63
CA GLU A 30 -5.68 -27.75 -18.86
C GLU A 30 -5.02 -27.06 -17.66
N VAL A 31 -5.75 -26.16 -17.01
CA VAL A 31 -5.28 -25.49 -15.78
C VAL A 31 -5.08 -26.51 -14.66
N LEU A 32 -6.02 -27.44 -14.45
CA LEU A 32 -5.90 -28.50 -13.44
C LEU A 32 -4.72 -29.42 -13.73
N GLU A 33 -4.52 -29.85 -14.98
CA GLU A 33 -3.36 -30.66 -15.37
C GLU A 33 -2.04 -29.90 -15.14
N ARG A 34 -1.99 -28.60 -15.46
CA ARG A 34 -0.83 -27.75 -15.21
C ARG A 34 -0.59 -27.52 -13.71
N ALA A 35 -1.63 -27.45 -12.90
CA ALA A 35 -1.54 -27.39 -11.44
C ALA A 35 -1.03 -28.72 -10.86
N ARG A 36 -1.53 -29.86 -11.34
CA ARG A 36 -1.08 -31.20 -10.96
C ARG A 36 0.39 -31.44 -11.29
N ARG A 37 0.88 -30.96 -12.43
CA ARG A 37 2.32 -31.01 -12.75
C ARG A 37 3.19 -30.17 -11.81
N ARG A 38 2.61 -29.13 -11.18
CA ARG A 38 3.29 -28.25 -10.22
C ARG A 38 2.96 -28.60 -8.77
N SER A 39 2.11 -29.61 -8.51
CA SER A 39 1.74 -29.96 -7.14
C SER A 39 2.92 -30.67 -6.50
N ALA A 40 3.62 -29.95 -5.64
CA ALA A 40 4.56 -30.57 -4.71
C ALA A 40 3.74 -31.32 -3.65
N ARG A 41 4.03 -32.61 -3.45
CA ARG A 41 3.55 -33.33 -2.27
C ARG A 41 4.29 -32.77 -1.08
N TRP A 42 3.71 -31.76 -0.45
CA TRP A 42 4.12 -31.37 0.90
C TRP A 42 3.89 -32.61 1.77
N SER A 43 4.97 -33.21 2.25
CA SER A 43 4.87 -34.25 3.25
C SER A 43 4.27 -33.61 4.49
N ASN A 44 2.96 -33.78 4.71
CA ASN A 44 2.35 -33.44 5.98
C ASN A 44 3.04 -34.31 7.04
N PRO A 45 3.67 -33.73 8.08
CA PRO A 45 4.43 -34.48 9.07
C PRO A 45 3.53 -35.26 10.05
N SER A 46 2.29 -35.58 9.68
CA SER A 46 1.29 -36.16 10.58
C SER A 46 0.80 -37.55 10.21
N ASP A 47 1.34 -38.20 9.18
CA ASP A 47 1.00 -39.60 8.91
C ASP A 47 2.18 -40.52 9.28
N GLY A 48 2.26 -40.85 10.56
CA GLY A 48 3.25 -41.79 11.09
C GLY A 48 3.68 -41.49 12.52
N GLY A 49 2.83 -41.84 13.49
CA GLY A 49 3.23 -42.15 14.86
C GLY A 49 4.01 -41.09 15.62
N ARG A 50 3.33 -40.39 16.52
CA ARG A 50 3.89 -39.60 17.62
C ARG A 50 5.12 -40.30 18.25
N LYS A 51 6.31 -39.90 17.85
CA LYS A 51 7.47 -39.79 18.73
C LYS A 51 7.75 -38.31 18.79
N HIS A 52 7.68 -37.77 20.00
CA HIS A 52 8.17 -36.44 20.29
C HIS A 52 9.66 -36.40 19.92
N CYS A 53 9.97 -36.05 18.68
CA CYS A 53 11.28 -35.55 18.34
C CYS A 53 11.30 -34.14 18.91
N GLU A 54 11.88 -33.98 20.09
CA GLU A 54 12.55 -32.72 20.42
C GLU A 54 13.36 -32.34 19.18
N ILE A 55 12.95 -31.28 18.49
CA ILE A 55 13.86 -30.59 17.59
C ILE A 55 14.85 -29.95 18.56
N GLN A 56 15.88 -30.71 18.93
CA GLN A 56 17.05 -30.18 19.59
C GLN A 56 17.73 -29.33 18.52
N GLU A 57 17.28 -28.09 18.40
CA GLU A 57 17.93 -27.11 17.55
C GLU A 57 19.38 -27.03 18.04
N ASP A 58 20.31 -27.38 17.15
CA ASP A 58 21.74 -27.37 17.45
C ASP A 58 22.10 -25.98 18.04
N PRO A 59 22.62 -25.92 19.29
CA PRO A 59 23.00 -24.67 19.93
C PRO A 59 23.90 -23.78 19.06
N ALA A 60 24.67 -24.39 18.15
CA ALA A 60 25.50 -23.66 17.20
C ALA A 60 24.69 -22.90 16.13
N VAL A 61 23.50 -23.37 15.75
CA VAL A 61 22.61 -22.69 14.79
C VAL A 61 21.96 -21.47 15.44
N HIS A 62 21.50 -21.57 16.69
CA HIS A 62 20.98 -20.42 17.44
C HIS A 62 22.06 -19.36 17.64
N ALA A 63 23.27 -19.75 18.07
CA ALA A 63 24.38 -18.82 18.23
C ALA A 63 24.72 -18.07 16.92
N ARG A 64 24.53 -18.71 15.75
CA ARG A 64 24.74 -18.08 14.45
C ARG A 64 23.61 -17.11 14.08
N LEU A 65 22.36 -17.44 14.39
CA LEU A 65 21.22 -16.56 14.17
C LEU A 65 21.27 -15.34 15.08
N ASP A 66 21.56 -15.52 16.37
CA ASP A 66 21.73 -14.43 17.33
C ASP A 66 22.84 -13.47 16.89
N ARG A 67 23.96 -14.02 16.41
CA ARG A 67 25.03 -13.23 15.81
C ARG A 67 24.59 -12.48 14.54
N ALA A 68 23.74 -13.07 13.70
CA ALA A 68 23.21 -12.41 12.51
C ALA A 68 22.26 -11.26 12.87
N PHE A 69 21.33 -11.48 13.80
CA PHE A 69 20.42 -10.44 14.30
C PHE A 69 21.20 -9.31 14.97
N THR A 70 22.22 -9.63 15.76
CA THR A 70 23.11 -8.64 16.39
C THR A 70 23.77 -7.74 15.34
N LYS A 71 24.23 -8.31 14.23
CA LYS A 71 24.81 -7.53 13.11
C LYS A 71 23.77 -6.65 12.41
N ILE A 72 22.55 -7.14 12.22
CA ILE A 72 21.46 -6.35 11.60
C ILE A 72 21.12 -5.17 12.51
N VAL A 73 20.95 -5.40 13.81
CA VAL A 73 20.67 -4.33 14.79
C VAL A 73 21.80 -3.31 14.83
N ALA A 74 23.06 -3.76 14.84
CA ALA A 74 24.22 -2.86 14.80
C ALA A 74 24.24 -2.01 13.50
N CYS A 75 23.93 -2.63 12.35
CA CYS A 75 23.82 -1.93 11.08
C CYS A 75 22.69 -0.90 11.09
N MET A 76 21.50 -1.25 11.59
CA MET A 76 20.36 -0.33 11.71
C MET A 76 20.65 0.84 12.66
N ALA A 77 21.37 0.58 13.77
CA ALA A 77 21.78 1.63 14.69
C ALA A 77 22.77 2.60 14.01
N GLU A 78 23.77 2.07 13.30
CA GLU A 78 24.74 2.88 12.57
C GLU A 78 24.07 3.71 11.47
N THR A 79 23.18 3.13 10.66
CA THR A 79 22.47 3.87 9.62
C THR A 79 21.60 4.96 10.22
N THR A 80 20.95 4.71 11.37
CA THR A 80 20.16 5.73 12.08
C THR A 80 21.04 6.90 12.52
N ILE A 81 22.24 6.63 13.03
CA ILE A 81 23.21 7.68 13.40
C ILE A 81 23.63 8.47 12.16
N GLN A 82 23.95 7.79 11.06
CA GLN A 82 24.34 8.46 9.80
C GLN A 82 23.21 9.32 9.23
N CYS A 83 21.97 8.83 9.23
CA CYS A 83 20.79 9.62 8.84
C CYS A 83 20.62 10.83 9.75
N LYS A 84 20.72 10.65 11.08
CA LYS A 84 20.64 11.75 12.02
C LYS A 84 21.74 12.79 11.76
N MET A 85 22.97 12.37 11.52
CA MET A 85 24.08 13.28 11.20
C MET A 85 23.88 14.02 9.88
N PHE A 86 23.33 13.35 8.85
CA PHE A 86 22.98 13.98 7.58
C PHE A 86 21.92 15.07 7.77
N HIS A 87 20.88 14.79 8.56
CA HIS A 87 19.78 15.74 8.80
C HIS A 87 20.10 16.79 9.89
N SER A 88 20.97 16.51 10.85
CA SER A 88 21.35 17.45 11.94
C SER A 88 22.45 18.42 11.53
N ARG A 89 23.14 18.17 10.41
CA ARG A 89 24.12 19.11 9.83
C ARG A 89 23.40 20.24 9.07
N ASP A 90 22.42 20.86 9.71
CA ASP A 90 21.53 21.85 9.11
C ASP A 90 22.27 22.82 8.17
N THR A 91 21.76 22.93 6.94
CA THR A 91 22.14 23.79 5.81
C THR A 91 23.29 23.32 4.88
N GLY A 92 23.06 22.22 4.14
CA GLY A 92 23.57 22.09 2.76
C GLY A 92 22.74 22.97 1.79
N PRO A 93 23.28 23.38 0.62
CA PRO A 93 22.67 24.41 -0.21
C PRO A 93 21.25 24.01 -0.60
N GLU A 94 20.36 25.00 -0.70
CA GLU A 94 19.05 24.90 -1.35
C GLU A 94 19.12 23.87 -2.50
N PRO A 95 18.18 22.90 -2.55
CA PRO A 95 18.22 21.85 -3.57
C PRO A 95 18.41 22.49 -4.93
N SER A 96 19.35 21.96 -5.72
CA SER A 96 19.69 22.54 -7.02
C SER A 96 18.42 22.73 -7.84
N GLU A 97 18.33 23.79 -8.66
CA GLU A 97 17.18 24.01 -9.55
C GLU A 97 16.84 22.77 -10.39
N ARG A 98 17.85 21.95 -10.74
CA ARG A 98 17.66 20.65 -11.41
C ARG A 98 16.97 19.61 -10.53
N GLU A 99 17.31 19.54 -9.25
CA GLU A 99 16.69 18.65 -8.27
C GLU A 99 15.27 19.10 -7.95
N GLN A 100 15.05 20.41 -7.78
CA GLN A 100 13.70 20.97 -7.65
C GLN A 100 12.87 20.67 -8.89
N THR A 101 13.43 20.85 -10.09
CA THR A 101 12.74 20.51 -11.34
C THR A 101 12.44 19.02 -11.44
N HIS A 102 13.34 18.14 -11.00
CA HIS A 102 13.12 16.69 -10.98
C HIS A 102 12.00 16.31 -10.01
N VAL A 103 12.05 16.80 -8.76
CA VAL A 103 11.03 16.53 -7.75
C VAL A 103 9.68 17.08 -8.19
N CYS A 104 9.63 18.31 -8.71
CA CYS A 104 8.41 18.87 -9.29
C CYS A 104 7.92 18.07 -10.50
N ARG A 105 8.80 17.64 -11.41
CA ARG A 105 8.38 16.97 -12.63
C ARG A 105 7.88 15.54 -12.40
N PHE A 106 8.51 14.79 -11.49
CA PHE A 106 8.27 13.35 -11.35
C PHE A 106 7.54 12.99 -10.05
N HIS A 107 7.69 13.80 -9.00
CA HIS A 107 7.10 13.51 -7.68
C HIS A 107 5.92 14.43 -7.33
N SER A 108 5.87 15.69 -7.80
CA SER A 108 4.70 16.56 -7.52
C SER A 108 3.44 16.12 -8.27
N GLN A 109 3.58 15.45 -9.42
CA GLN A 109 2.45 14.94 -10.20
C GLN A 109 1.73 13.76 -9.55
N GLN A 110 2.31 13.10 -8.54
CA GLN A 110 1.61 12.02 -7.84
C GLN A 110 0.48 12.53 -6.93
N LEU A 111 0.47 13.80 -6.53
CA LEU A 111 -0.61 14.39 -5.71
C LEU A 111 -1.67 15.13 -6.53
N VAL A 112 -1.38 15.58 -7.75
CA VAL A 112 -2.31 16.40 -8.57
C VAL A 112 -3.10 15.57 -9.59
N ARG A 113 -2.75 14.30 -9.82
CA ARG A 113 -3.43 13.44 -10.82
C ARG A 113 -4.83 12.93 -10.43
N MET A 114 -5.37 13.35 -9.28
CA MET A 114 -6.77 13.10 -8.89
C MET A 114 -7.69 14.31 -9.04
N SER A 115 -7.20 15.46 -9.51
CA SER A 115 -8.08 16.60 -9.84
C SER A 115 -8.17 16.78 -11.35
N SER A 116 -9.38 16.65 -11.84
CA SER A 116 -9.81 16.80 -13.23
C SER A 116 -9.40 18.12 -13.91
N ARG A 117 -9.18 18.01 -15.22
CA ARG A 117 -9.00 19.06 -16.25
C ARG A 117 -10.06 20.19 -16.21
N PRO A 118 -9.88 21.32 -16.94
CA PRO A 118 -9.45 22.62 -16.43
C PRO A 118 -10.56 23.69 -16.53
N GLN A 119 -10.63 24.64 -15.59
CA GLN A 119 -11.29 25.92 -15.87
C GLN A 119 -10.39 27.09 -15.49
N ALA A 120 -10.36 28.03 -16.42
CA ALA A 120 -9.61 29.26 -16.40
C ALA A 120 -10.02 30.14 -15.22
N GLY A 121 -9.03 30.71 -14.55
CA GLY A 121 -9.22 31.62 -13.44
C GLY A 121 -7.96 31.67 -12.59
N ALA A 122 -7.05 32.57 -12.96
CA ALA A 122 -5.81 32.80 -12.23
C ALA A 122 -6.11 33.16 -10.77
N VAL A 123 -5.57 32.38 -9.84
CA VAL A 123 -5.33 32.78 -8.46
C VAL A 123 -3.94 32.25 -8.10
N PRO A 124 -3.03 33.07 -7.55
CA PRO A 124 -1.69 32.59 -7.25
C PRO A 124 -1.78 31.55 -6.14
N THR A 125 -1.52 30.30 -6.49
CA THR A 125 -1.28 29.21 -5.55
C THR A 125 -0.13 29.66 -4.67
N LYS A 126 -0.43 30.01 -3.42
CA LYS A 126 0.58 30.27 -2.40
C LYS A 126 1.48 29.03 -2.37
N HIS A 127 2.73 29.24 -2.76
CA HIS A 127 3.82 28.31 -2.54
C HIS A 127 3.67 27.78 -1.11
N VAL A 128 3.43 26.48 -0.98
CA VAL A 128 3.56 25.76 0.28
C VAL A 128 5.03 25.84 0.64
N ARG A 129 5.38 26.92 1.34
CA ARG A 129 6.65 27.05 2.02
C ARG A 129 6.52 26.13 3.22
N PHE A 130 7.31 25.06 3.24
CA PHE A 130 7.51 24.27 4.45
C PHE A 130 8.36 25.11 5.41
N THR A 131 7.76 26.15 5.98
CA THR A 131 8.31 26.87 7.13
C THR A 131 8.01 26.02 8.34
N GLY A 132 9.04 25.55 9.04
CA GLY A 132 8.98 24.75 10.26
C GLY A 132 8.38 25.49 11.47
N VAL A 133 7.18 26.03 11.31
CA VAL A 133 6.27 26.51 12.34
C VAL A 133 4.88 26.15 11.79
N SER A 134 4.47 24.90 11.99
CA SER A 134 3.22 24.41 11.40
C SER A 134 2.06 24.98 12.22
N GLU A 135 1.31 25.89 11.61
CA GLU A 135 -0.09 26.10 11.98
C GLU A 135 -0.81 24.73 11.93
N PRO A 136 -1.91 24.54 12.69
CA PRO A 136 -2.67 23.29 12.66
C PRO A 136 -3.28 23.09 11.26
N GLU A 137 -2.59 22.33 10.41
CA GLU A 137 -3.05 21.97 9.08
C GLU A 137 -4.00 20.76 9.16
N ASP A 138 -5.20 20.89 8.60
CA ASP A 138 -6.16 19.79 8.46
C ASP A 138 -5.69 18.82 7.33
N PHE A 139 -5.70 17.51 7.59
CA PHE A 139 -5.41 16.48 6.59
C PHE A 139 -6.70 15.91 5.98
N LEU A 140 -6.75 15.81 4.64
CA LEU A 140 -7.83 15.13 3.91
C LEU A 140 -7.32 13.79 3.36
N ILE A 141 -8.02 12.70 3.68
CA ILE A 141 -7.70 11.35 3.20
C ILE A 141 -8.94 10.76 2.52
N GLU A 142 -8.85 10.45 1.24
CA GLU A 142 -9.90 9.76 0.49
C GLU A 142 -9.71 8.25 0.60
N VAL A 143 -10.79 7.55 0.94
CA VAL A 143 -10.79 6.10 1.10
C VAL A 143 -12.04 5.48 0.49
N SER A 144 -11.95 4.20 0.13
CA SER A 144 -13.12 3.41 -0.25
C SER A 144 -14.12 3.29 0.91
N PRO A 145 -15.39 2.98 0.65
CA PRO A 145 -16.34 2.72 1.74
C PRO A 145 -15.88 1.55 2.60
N GLY A 146 -15.89 1.70 3.92
CA GLY A 146 -15.32 0.71 4.83
C GLY A 146 -15.27 1.15 6.29
N THR A 147 -14.72 0.29 7.15
CA THR A 147 -14.43 0.61 8.55
C THR A 147 -12.92 0.73 8.73
N TYR A 148 -12.48 1.87 9.28
CA TYR A 148 -11.07 2.25 9.39
C TYR A 148 -10.69 2.53 10.83
N ALA A 149 -9.49 2.12 11.24
CA ALA A 149 -8.86 2.54 12.48
C ALA A 149 -7.79 3.58 12.14
N ILE A 150 -8.00 4.82 12.56
CA ILE A 150 -7.15 5.97 12.25
C ILE A 150 -6.37 6.32 13.51
N THR A 151 -5.05 6.23 13.43
CA THR A 151 -4.13 6.53 14.54
C THR A 151 -3.35 7.79 14.22
N ALA A 152 -3.38 8.76 15.13
CA ALA A 152 -2.58 9.97 15.07
C ALA A 152 -1.62 10.00 16.27
N ALA A 153 -0.39 10.43 16.07
CA ALA A 153 0.63 10.49 17.12
C ALA A 153 1.52 11.72 16.92
N SER A 154 1.93 12.36 18.01
CA SER A 154 2.88 13.48 18.05
C SER A 154 4.13 13.08 18.84
N GLN A 155 5.18 13.91 18.85
CA GLN A 155 6.35 13.67 19.69
C GLN A 155 6.05 13.94 21.17
N ASP A 156 5.09 14.83 21.44
CA ASP A 156 4.78 15.34 22.79
C ASP A 156 3.61 14.61 23.47
N ALA A 157 2.73 13.95 22.71
CA ALA A 157 1.63 13.14 23.23
C ALA A 157 1.64 11.71 22.72
N GLY A 158 1.03 10.82 23.50
CA GLY A 158 0.84 9.42 23.11
C GLY A 158 -0.08 9.25 21.90
N PRO A 159 0.02 8.13 21.17
CA PRO A 159 -0.85 7.86 20.03
C PRO A 159 -2.33 7.81 20.42
N GLN A 160 -3.19 8.44 19.62
CA GLN A 160 -4.64 8.36 19.73
C GLN A 160 -5.24 7.65 18.51
N THR A 161 -6.03 6.60 18.74
CA THR A 161 -6.71 5.85 17.68
C THR A 161 -8.23 6.05 17.73
N LYS A 162 -8.86 6.29 16.58
CA LYS A 162 -10.32 6.35 16.42
C LYS A 162 -10.77 5.40 15.33
N VAL A 163 -11.81 4.61 15.60
CA VAL A 163 -12.43 3.72 14.62
C VAL A 163 -13.65 4.40 14.02
N VAL A 164 -13.72 4.48 12.70
CA VAL A 164 -14.76 5.20 11.96
C VAL A 164 -15.24 4.36 10.80
N ARG A 165 -16.56 4.37 10.55
CA ARG A 165 -17.17 3.77 9.36
C ARG A 165 -17.48 4.88 8.36
N ILE A 166 -17.01 4.71 7.12
CA ILE A 166 -17.19 5.67 6.03
C ILE A 166 -18.06 5.01 4.96
N ASN A 167 -19.22 5.60 4.65
CA ASN A 167 -20.07 5.14 3.55
C ASN A 167 -19.68 5.85 2.22
N ALA A 168 -20.22 5.38 1.09
CA ALA A 168 -19.91 5.96 -0.22
C ALA A 168 -20.40 7.42 -0.33
N GLY A 169 -19.49 8.32 -0.71
CA GLY A 169 -19.77 9.77 -0.82
C GLY A 169 -19.84 10.52 0.51
N GLU A 170 -19.56 9.84 1.63
CA GLU A 170 -19.54 10.45 2.97
C GLU A 170 -18.14 10.99 3.30
N SER A 171 -18.08 12.10 4.03
CA SER A 171 -16.85 12.63 4.61
C SER A 171 -17.04 12.84 6.11
N THR A 172 -16.06 12.43 6.90
CA THR A 172 -16.07 12.58 8.38
C THR A 172 -14.87 13.41 8.82
N ARG A 173 -15.12 14.49 9.57
CA ARG A 173 -14.07 15.30 10.19
C ARG A 173 -13.65 14.66 11.51
N LEU A 174 -12.35 14.42 11.67
CA LEU A 174 -11.77 13.87 12.89
C LEU A 174 -10.76 14.84 13.48
N THR A 175 -10.92 15.15 14.76
CA THR A 175 -9.98 15.98 15.52
C THR A 175 -9.25 15.09 16.52
N PHE A 176 -7.92 15.14 16.52
CA PHE A 176 -7.06 14.46 17.48
C PHE A 176 -6.40 15.52 18.35
N ASN A 177 -6.46 15.35 19.68
CA ASN A 177 -5.81 16.25 20.62
C ASN A 177 -4.50 15.58 21.03
N LEU A 178 -3.42 15.96 20.36
CA LEU A 178 -2.07 15.41 20.49
C LEU A 178 -1.08 16.50 20.91
#